data_AF-A0A7C9REF9-F1
#
_entry.id   AF-A0A7C9REF9-F1
#
_cell.length_a   1.000
_cell.length_b   1.000
_cell.length_c   1.000
_cell.angle_alpha   90.00
_cell.angle_beta   90.00
_cell.angle_gamma   90.00
#
_symmetry.space_group_name_H-M   'P 1'
#
loop_
_entity.id
_entity.type
_entity.pdbx_description
1 polymer ?
#
loop_
_entity_poly.entity_id
_entity_poly.type
_entity_poly.pdbx_seq_one_letter_code
_entity_poly.pdbx_strand_id
1 'polypeptide(L)'
;QTHGAHIFSVAQHTLLVEAVLRQQTPRVDHRVRLAAMLHDAPEYVIGDMISPFKAVIGGSYKVVEKRLLSAIHIRFGLPAVLPAEIEQQIKSADMGAAYLEATHLAGFAQAEAKRLFGRDPKLPAATEKDYVTPWSAGRAEKQFLARFKALLS
;
A
#
# COMPACT_ATOMS: atom_id res chain seq x y z
N GLN A 1 13.09 14.74 -0.32
CA GLN A 1 13.68 13.88 -1.37
C GLN A 1 13.98 12.54 -0.73
N THR A 2 13.52 11.44 -1.32
CA THR A 2 13.89 10.09 -0.88
C THR A 2 15.38 9.88 -1.10
N HIS A 3 16.09 9.39 -0.09
CA HIS A 3 17.51 9.08 -0.24
C HIS A 3 17.66 7.76 -1.01
N GLY A 4 18.39 7.75 -2.13
CA GLY A 4 18.68 6.54 -2.89
C GLY A 4 18.79 6.74 -4.41
N ALA A 5 19.30 5.71 -5.09
CA ALA A 5 19.46 5.70 -6.56
C ALA A 5 18.15 5.50 -7.33
N HIS A 6 17.08 5.11 -6.64
CA HIS A 6 15.76 4.83 -7.21
C HIS A 6 14.67 5.51 -6.39
N ILE A 7 13.58 5.88 -7.08
CA ILE A 7 12.36 6.36 -6.43
C ILE A 7 11.64 5.19 -5.74
N PHE A 8 11.01 5.46 -4.60
CA PHE A 8 10.11 4.49 -3.99
C PHE A 8 8.81 4.47 -4.80
N SER A 9 8.46 3.33 -5.38
CA SER A 9 7.35 3.21 -6.34
C SER A 9 6.06 2.73 -5.67
N VAL A 10 4.90 3.10 -6.22
CA VAL A 10 3.57 2.61 -5.78
C VAL A 10 3.50 1.08 -5.79
N ALA A 11 4.17 0.42 -6.75
CA ALA A 11 4.24 -1.04 -6.80
C ALA A 11 4.98 -1.63 -5.60
N GLN A 12 6.06 -0.98 -5.15
CA GLN A 12 6.82 -1.39 -3.96
C GLN A 12 6.05 -1.07 -2.67
N HIS A 13 5.43 0.12 -2.59
CA HIS A 13 4.53 0.50 -1.51
C HIS A 13 3.44 -0.56 -1.30
N THR A 14 2.71 -0.90 -2.36
CA THR A 14 1.64 -1.88 -2.32
C THR A 14 2.10 -3.26 -1.81
N LEU A 15 3.31 -3.70 -2.16
CA LEU A 15 3.87 -4.95 -1.62
C LEU A 15 4.26 -4.83 -0.15
N LEU A 16 4.76 -3.67 0.28
CA LEU A 16 5.03 -3.38 1.70
C LEU A 16 3.72 -3.38 2.51
N VAL A 17 2.64 -2.79 2.00
CA VAL A 17 1.30 -2.84 2.61
C VAL A 17 0.85 -4.30 2.79
N GLU A 18 0.98 -5.14 1.77
CA GLU A 18 0.63 -6.57 1.85
C GLU A 18 1.49 -7.32 2.89
N ALA A 19 2.78 -7.00 2.98
CA ALA A 19 3.67 -7.57 3.98
C ALA A 19 3.28 -7.16 5.41
N VAL A 20 2.95 -5.89 5.62
CA VAL A 20 2.45 -5.37 6.90
C VAL A 20 1.12 -6.03 7.27
N LEU A 21 0.19 -6.17 6.33
CA LEU A 21 -1.10 -6.83 6.54
C LEU A 21 -0.91 -8.26 7.06
N ARG A 22 0.00 -9.03 6.44
CA ARG A 22 0.30 -10.40 6.88
C ARG A 22 0.96 -10.47 8.25
N GLN A 23 1.74 -9.46 8.62
CA GLN A 23 2.36 -9.36 9.95
C GLN A 23 1.31 -9.03 11.02
N GLN A 24 0.39 -8.11 10.73
CA GLN A 24 -0.66 -7.69 11.66
C GLN A 24 -1.78 -8.73 11.79
N THR A 25 -2.09 -9.45 10.71
CA THR A 25 -3.17 -10.44 10.68
C THR A 25 -2.63 -11.79 10.18
N PRO A 26 -2.04 -12.61 11.08
CA PRO A 26 -1.58 -13.94 10.73
C PRO A 26 -2.72 -14.76 10.12
N ARG A 27 -2.43 -15.49 9.04
CA ARG A 27 -3.41 -16.32 8.30
C ARG A 27 -4.56 -15.53 7.64
N VAL A 28 -4.42 -14.22 7.43
CA VAL A 28 -5.37 -13.42 6.63
C VAL A 28 -5.66 -14.08 5.29
N ASP A 29 -6.93 -14.06 4.88
CA ASP A 29 -7.41 -14.70 3.65
C ASP A 29 -6.72 -14.14 2.39
N HIS A 30 -6.54 -14.98 1.38
CA HIS A 30 -5.88 -14.61 0.13
C HIS A 30 -6.60 -13.48 -0.62
N ARG A 31 -7.94 -13.40 -0.56
CA ARG A 31 -8.72 -12.34 -1.21
C ARG A 31 -8.52 -11.00 -0.54
N VAL A 32 -8.32 -11.00 0.79
CA VAL A 32 -7.97 -9.78 1.54
C VAL A 32 -6.57 -9.31 1.20
N ARG A 33 -5.60 -10.23 1.02
CA ARG A 33 -4.26 -9.88 0.52
C ARG A 33 -4.30 -9.34 -0.90
N LEU A 34 -5.13 -9.91 -1.77
CA LEU A 34 -5.34 -9.42 -3.13
C LEU A 34 -5.95 -8.01 -3.13
N ALA A 35 -6.94 -7.77 -2.27
CA ALA A 35 -7.51 -6.45 -2.08
C ALA A 35 -6.47 -5.43 -1.60
N ALA A 36 -5.60 -5.80 -0.65
CA ALA A 36 -4.48 -4.96 -0.24
C ALA A 36 -3.51 -4.68 -1.40
N MET A 37 -3.25 -5.67 -2.26
CA MET A 37 -2.44 -5.47 -3.47
C MET A 37 -3.08 -4.56 -4.53
N LEU A 38 -4.37 -4.24 -4.40
CA LEU A 38 -5.12 -3.47 -5.39
C LEU A 38 -5.59 -2.11 -4.85
N HIS A 39 -5.33 -1.80 -3.57
CA HIS A 39 -5.89 -0.62 -2.91
C HIS A 39 -5.53 0.70 -3.62
N ASP A 40 -4.29 0.82 -4.09
CA ASP A 40 -3.78 1.97 -4.87
C ASP A 40 -3.79 1.76 -6.39
N ALA A 41 -4.38 0.67 -6.89
CA ALA A 41 -4.48 0.43 -8.32
C ALA A 41 -5.15 1.58 -9.13
N PRO A 42 -6.12 2.35 -8.59
CA PRO A 42 -6.64 3.54 -9.27
C PRO A 42 -5.58 4.57 -9.63
N GLU A 43 -4.47 4.67 -8.88
CA GLU A 43 -3.43 5.68 -9.08
C GLU A 43 -2.66 5.49 -10.39
N TYR A 44 -2.64 4.28 -10.97
CA TYR A 44 -2.14 4.06 -12.32
C TYR A 44 -2.91 4.86 -13.38
N VAL A 45 -4.21 5.11 -13.15
CA VAL A 45 -5.10 5.79 -14.10
C VAL A 45 -5.12 7.31 -13.85
N ILE A 46 -5.11 7.73 -12.57
CA ILE A 46 -5.33 9.14 -12.20
C ILE A 46 -4.07 9.86 -11.66
N GLY A 47 -2.96 9.15 -11.52
CA GLY A 47 -1.72 9.62 -10.88
C GLY A 47 -1.77 9.51 -9.35
N ASP A 48 -0.61 9.22 -8.75
CA ASP A 48 -0.42 9.24 -7.29
C ASP A 48 -0.50 10.68 -6.78
N MET A 49 -1.33 10.88 -5.76
CA MET A 49 -1.53 12.16 -5.12
C MET A 49 -1.48 12.04 -3.61
N ILE A 50 -0.57 12.77 -2.99
CA ILE A 50 -0.41 12.74 -1.52
C ILE A 50 -1.71 13.14 -0.79
N SER A 51 -1.95 12.52 0.36
CA SER A 51 -3.21 12.65 1.12
C SER A 51 -3.62 14.10 1.46
N PRO A 52 -2.70 15.05 1.78
CA PRO A 52 -3.06 16.45 2.00
C PRO A 52 -3.76 17.10 0.79
N PHE A 53 -3.37 16.76 -0.44
CA PHE A 53 -4.03 17.28 -1.64
C PHE A 53 -5.37 16.58 -1.93
N LYS A 54 -5.47 15.26 -1.67
CA LYS A 54 -6.76 14.52 -1.75
C LYS A 54 -7.83 15.15 -0.83
N ALA A 55 -7.43 15.79 0.28
CA ALA A 55 -8.36 16.49 1.17
C ALA A 55 -8.88 17.83 0.61
N VAL A 56 -8.11 18.49 -0.25
CA VAL A 56 -8.40 19.84 -0.78
C VAL A 56 -9.20 19.80 -2.09
N ILE A 57 -8.96 18.81 -2.96
CA ILE A 57 -9.55 18.73 -4.32
C ILE A 57 -11.06 18.39 -4.31
N GLY A 58 -11.63 17.99 -3.18
CA GLY A 58 -13.07 17.83 -3.00
C GLY A 58 -13.62 16.45 -3.36
N GLY A 59 -14.95 16.29 -3.25
CA GLY A 59 -15.64 14.99 -3.27
C GLY A 59 -15.59 14.25 -4.61
N SER A 60 -15.53 14.96 -5.74
CA SER A 60 -15.57 14.36 -7.07
C SER A 60 -14.38 13.44 -7.36
N TYR A 61 -13.18 13.78 -6.87
CA TYR A 61 -11.99 12.93 -7.02
C TYR A 61 -12.17 11.58 -6.32
N LYS A 62 -12.64 11.61 -5.05
CA LYS A 62 -12.92 10.39 -4.28
C LYS A 62 -13.99 9.51 -4.93
N VAL A 63 -14.96 10.10 -5.60
CA VAL A 63 -15.99 9.33 -6.34
C VAL A 63 -15.39 8.60 -7.53
N VAL A 64 -14.47 9.25 -8.27
CA VAL A 64 -13.77 8.62 -9.40
C VAL A 64 -12.86 7.49 -8.93
N GLU A 65 -12.04 7.74 -7.90
CA GLU A 65 -11.15 6.74 -7.29
C GLU A 65 -11.93 5.50 -6.82
N LYS A 66 -13.06 5.69 -6.12
CA LYS A 66 -13.94 4.59 -5.70
C LYS A 66 -14.53 3.81 -6.87
N ARG A 67 -14.97 4.49 -7.93
CA ARG A 67 -15.53 3.82 -9.12
C ARG A 67 -14.49 2.98 -9.85
N LEU A 68 -13.26 3.50 -9.98
CA LEU A 68 -12.14 2.76 -10.56
C LEU A 68 -11.81 1.53 -9.71
N LEU A 69 -11.69 1.72 -8.38
CA LEU A 69 -11.39 0.62 -7.47
C LEU A 69 -12.47 -0.47 -7.52
N SER A 70 -13.74 -0.10 -7.53
CA SER A 70 -14.85 -1.06 -7.68
C SER A 70 -14.78 -1.85 -8.99
N ALA A 71 -14.45 -1.19 -10.11
CA ALA A 71 -14.30 -1.88 -11.40
C ALA A 71 -13.10 -2.86 -11.37
N ILE A 72 -12.00 -2.45 -10.74
CA ILE A 72 -10.80 -3.28 -10.56
C ILE A 72 -11.11 -4.50 -9.68
N HIS A 73 -11.81 -4.31 -8.56
CA HIS A 73 -12.24 -5.40 -7.68
C HIS A 73 -13.08 -6.43 -8.45
N ILE A 74 -14.11 -5.99 -9.18
CA ILE A 74 -14.97 -6.87 -9.97
C ILE A 74 -14.13 -7.66 -10.99
N ARG A 75 -13.20 -6.99 -11.69
CA ARG A 75 -12.32 -7.60 -12.69
C ARG A 75 -11.48 -8.75 -12.14
N PHE A 76 -11.13 -8.70 -10.85
CA PHE A 76 -10.30 -9.71 -10.17
C PHE A 76 -11.09 -10.57 -9.18
N GLY A 77 -12.43 -10.59 -9.28
CA GLY A 77 -13.27 -11.51 -8.51
C GLY A 77 -13.42 -11.13 -7.03
N LEU A 78 -13.20 -9.86 -6.69
CA LEU A 78 -13.47 -9.28 -5.36
C LEU A 78 -14.84 -8.58 -5.35
N PRO A 79 -15.46 -8.41 -4.17
CA PRO A 79 -16.63 -7.55 -4.02
C PRO A 79 -16.33 -6.12 -4.50
N ALA A 80 -17.26 -5.51 -5.25
CA ALA A 80 -17.11 -4.14 -5.76
C ALA A 80 -16.82 -3.13 -4.64
N VAL A 81 -17.46 -3.33 -3.48
CA VAL A 81 -17.19 -2.62 -2.22
C VAL A 81 -16.81 -3.67 -1.19
N LEU A 82 -15.69 -3.47 -0.52
CA LEU A 82 -15.21 -4.43 0.48
C LEU A 82 -16.01 -4.26 1.78
N PRO A 83 -16.15 -5.32 2.59
CA PRO A 83 -16.63 -5.18 3.96
C PRO A 83 -15.79 -4.15 4.73
N ALA A 84 -16.44 -3.32 5.55
CA ALA A 84 -15.78 -2.23 6.28
C ALA A 84 -14.61 -2.71 7.16
N GLU A 85 -14.70 -3.91 7.73
CA GLU A 85 -13.62 -4.53 8.51
C GLU A 85 -12.37 -4.79 7.64
N ILE A 86 -12.56 -5.28 6.41
CA ILE A 86 -11.46 -5.53 5.46
C ILE A 86 -10.84 -4.20 5.03
N GLU A 87 -11.66 -3.18 4.72
CA GLU A 87 -11.15 -1.84 4.40
C GLU A 87 -10.31 -1.26 5.55
N GLN A 88 -10.75 -1.45 6.81
CA GLN A 88 -10.01 -1.01 7.98
C GLN A 88 -8.69 -1.77 8.18
N GLN A 89 -8.65 -3.08 7.92
CA GLN A 89 -7.41 -3.87 7.97
C GLN A 89 -6.39 -3.39 6.93
N ILE A 90 -6.83 -3.18 5.69
CA ILE A 90 -5.97 -2.67 4.61
C ILE A 90 -5.46 -1.28 4.96
N LYS A 91 -6.33 -0.38 5.43
CA LYS A 91 -5.94 0.96 5.87
C LYS A 91 -4.94 0.93 7.02
N SER A 92 -5.12 0.06 8.01
CA SER A 92 -4.15 -0.12 9.11
C SER A 92 -2.78 -0.57 8.59
N ALA A 93 -2.77 -1.46 7.60
CA ALA A 93 -1.54 -1.92 6.99
C ALA A 93 -0.84 -0.83 6.16
N ASP A 94 -1.60 -0.06 5.39
CA ASP A 94 -1.14 1.11 4.63
C ASP A 94 -0.49 2.15 5.57
N MET A 95 -1.19 2.52 6.65
CA MET A 95 -0.64 3.42 7.66
C MET A 95 0.67 2.87 8.29
N GLY A 96 0.77 1.56 8.48
CA GLY A 96 2.02 0.91 8.93
C GLY A 96 3.15 0.98 7.90
N ALA A 97 2.85 0.85 6.61
CA ALA A 97 3.81 1.05 5.53
C ALA A 97 4.28 2.51 5.46
N ALA A 98 3.34 3.46 5.53
CA ALA A 98 3.63 4.89 5.56
C ALA A 98 4.52 5.29 6.76
N TYR A 99 4.32 4.66 7.94
CA TYR A 99 5.24 4.83 9.07
C TYR A 99 6.68 4.46 8.70
N LEU A 100 6.87 3.29 8.09
CA LEU A 100 8.20 2.81 7.70
C LEU A 100 8.83 3.69 6.62
N GLU A 101 8.06 4.09 5.61
CA GLU A 101 8.53 5.00 4.57
C GLU A 101 8.95 6.35 5.16
N ALA A 102 8.14 6.91 6.07
CA ALA A 102 8.45 8.16 6.72
C ALA A 102 9.79 8.10 7.48
N THR A 103 10.00 7.05 8.28
CA THR A 103 11.20 6.92 9.12
C THR A 103 12.44 6.51 8.35
N HIS A 104 12.32 5.68 7.30
CA HIS A 104 13.47 5.15 6.56
C HIS A 104 13.83 5.97 5.31
N LEU A 105 12.85 6.57 4.63
CA LEU A 105 13.04 7.18 3.31
C LEU A 105 12.90 8.70 3.32
N ALA A 106 11.98 9.22 4.14
CA ALA A 106 11.65 10.65 4.15
C ALA A 106 12.28 11.44 5.31
N GLY A 107 13.00 10.77 6.23
CA GLY A 107 13.77 11.42 7.29
C GLY A 107 12.95 11.87 8.50
N PHE A 108 11.73 11.37 8.67
CA PHE A 108 10.90 11.67 9.83
C PHE A 108 11.48 11.04 11.10
N ALA A 109 11.43 11.76 12.21
CA ALA A 109 11.70 11.18 13.51
C ALA A 109 10.63 10.15 13.88
N GLN A 110 10.99 9.08 14.59
CA GLN A 110 10.03 8.03 15.01
C GLN A 110 8.83 8.60 15.78
N ALA A 111 9.05 9.60 16.62
CA ALA A 111 7.97 10.25 17.38
C ALA A 111 6.97 10.99 16.47
N GLU A 112 7.47 11.63 15.42
CA GLU A 112 6.65 12.33 14.43
C GLU A 112 5.88 11.34 13.56
N ALA A 113 6.56 10.35 12.99
CA ALA A 113 5.93 9.27 12.23
C ALA A 113 4.87 8.55 13.08
N LYS A 114 5.15 8.32 14.37
CA LYS A 114 4.19 7.69 15.28
C LYS A 114 2.91 8.50 15.45
N ARG A 115 3.03 9.82 15.55
CA ARG A 115 1.89 10.74 15.70
C ARG A 115 1.04 10.80 14.44
N LEU A 116 1.67 10.77 13.26
CA LEU A 116 1.00 10.89 11.97
C LEU A 116 0.42 9.56 11.48
N PHE A 117 1.19 8.48 11.63
CA PHE A 117 0.90 7.20 10.96
C PHE A 117 0.56 6.05 11.91
N GLY A 118 0.73 6.24 13.22
CA GLY A 118 0.55 5.17 14.19
C GLY A 118 1.84 4.40 14.48
N ARG A 119 1.75 3.20 15.04
CA ARG A 119 2.93 2.50 15.56
C ARG A 119 3.65 1.73 14.46
N ASP A 120 4.96 1.57 14.65
CA ASP A 120 5.81 0.64 13.90
C ASP A 120 5.14 -0.74 13.77
N PRO A 121 4.93 -1.26 12.54
CA PRO A 121 4.29 -2.55 12.30
C PRO A 121 5.16 -3.76 12.70
N LYS A 122 6.42 -3.56 13.09
CA LYS A 122 7.34 -4.60 13.57
C LYS A 122 7.52 -5.74 12.56
N LEU A 123 7.86 -5.38 11.32
CA LEU A 123 8.26 -6.37 10.33
C LEU A 123 9.57 -7.06 10.77
N PRO A 124 9.79 -8.32 10.38
CA PRO A 124 11.10 -8.96 10.56
C PRO A 124 12.20 -8.11 9.91
N ALA A 125 13.33 -7.92 10.59
CA ALA A 125 14.37 -6.98 10.16
C ALA A 125 14.87 -7.19 8.71
N ALA A 126 14.99 -8.43 8.26
CA ALA A 126 15.38 -8.74 6.88
C ALA A 126 14.31 -8.33 5.87
N THR A 127 13.03 -8.52 6.22
CA THR A 127 11.89 -8.09 5.39
C THR A 127 11.82 -6.57 5.35
N GLU A 128 11.86 -5.91 6.52
CA GLU A 128 11.83 -4.44 6.59
C GLU A 128 12.93 -3.84 5.73
N LYS A 129 14.19 -4.25 5.93
CA LYS A 129 15.35 -3.75 5.18
C LYS A 129 15.16 -3.89 3.66
N ASP A 130 14.64 -5.02 3.19
CA ASP A 130 14.44 -5.25 1.77
C ASP A 130 13.36 -4.34 1.19
N TYR A 131 12.21 -4.24 1.88
CA TYR A 131 11.07 -3.46 1.41
C TYR A 131 11.24 -1.96 1.56
N VAL A 132 12.03 -1.46 2.51
CA VAL A 132 12.33 -0.02 2.67
C VAL A 132 13.61 0.41 1.95
N THR A 133 14.19 -0.44 1.11
CA THR A 133 15.25 -0.05 0.18
C THR A 133 14.63 0.16 -1.20
N PRO A 134 14.63 1.38 -1.78
CA PRO A 134 14.00 1.62 -3.08
C PRO A 134 14.56 0.70 -4.17
N TRP A 135 13.68 -0.01 -4.87
CA TRP A 135 14.02 -0.94 -5.94
C TRP A 135 14.06 -0.24 -7.30
N SER A 136 14.77 -0.83 -8.25
CA SER A 136 14.60 -0.46 -9.65
C SER A 136 13.18 -0.77 -10.12
N ALA A 137 12.68 -0.02 -11.11
CA ALA A 137 11.34 -0.21 -11.67
C ALA A 137 11.11 -1.68 -12.13
N GLY A 138 12.09 -2.27 -12.83
CA GLY A 138 11.99 -3.65 -13.30
C GLY A 138 11.94 -4.69 -12.17
N ARG A 139 12.60 -4.43 -11.02
CA ARG A 139 12.47 -5.30 -9.85
C ARG A 139 11.08 -5.16 -9.22
N ALA A 140 10.61 -3.93 -9.02
CA ALA A 140 9.28 -3.67 -8.43
C ALA A 140 8.16 -4.31 -9.27
N GLU A 141 8.20 -4.12 -10.59
CA GLU A 141 7.26 -4.75 -11.53
C GLU A 141 7.29 -6.27 -11.43
N LYS A 142 8.48 -6.88 -11.49
CA LYS A 142 8.63 -8.34 -11.41
C LYS A 142 8.07 -8.90 -10.10
N GLN A 143 8.37 -8.27 -8.97
CA GLN A 143 7.89 -8.71 -7.65
C GLN A 143 6.37 -8.52 -7.53
N PHE A 144 5.85 -7.39 -8.00
CA PHE A 144 4.42 -7.11 -7.99
C PHE A 144 3.65 -8.16 -8.79
N LEU A 145 4.04 -8.40 -10.04
CA LEU A 145 3.38 -9.38 -10.91
C LEU A 145 3.49 -10.81 -10.36
N ALA A 146 4.63 -11.18 -9.78
CA ALA A 146 4.79 -12.49 -9.16
C ALA A 146 3.85 -12.67 -7.96
N ARG A 147 3.79 -11.67 -7.07
CA ARG A 147 2.92 -11.72 -5.88
C ARG A 147 1.45 -11.72 -6.27
N PHE A 148 1.07 -10.85 -7.21
CA PHE A 148 -0.29 -10.74 -7.73
C PHE A 148 -0.78 -12.06 -8.33
N LYS A 149 0.03 -12.72 -9.18
CA LYS A 149 -0.29 -14.04 -9.75
C LYS A 149 -0.48 -15.10 -8.68
N ALA A 150 0.35 -15.11 -7.64
CA ALA A 150 0.26 -16.08 -6.54
C ALA A 150 -0.98 -15.88 -5.64
N LEU A 151 -1.64 -14.73 -5.70
CA LEU A 151 -2.88 -14.46 -4.95
C LEU A 151 -4.15 -14.61 -5.80
N LEU A 152 -4.01 -14.65 -7.13
CA LEU A 152 -5.10 -14.93 -8.07
C LEU A 152 -5.37 -16.43 -8.25
N SER A 153 -4.36 -17.27 -8.01
CA SER A 153 -4.44 -18.74 -8.10
C SER A 153 -5.05 -19.35 -6.84
#